data_AF-A0A9P4QF86-F1
#
_entry.id   AF-A0A9P4QF86-F1
#
_cell.length_a   1.000
_cell.length_b   1.000
_cell.length_c   1.000
_cell.angle_alpha   90.00
_cell.angle_beta   90.00
_cell.angle_gamma   90.00
#
_symmetry.space_group_name_H-M   'P 1'
#
loop_
_entity.id
_entity.type
_entity.pdbx_description
1 polymer ?
#
loop_
_entity_poly.entity_id
_entity_poly.type
_entity_poly.pdbx_seq_one_letter_code
_entity_poly.pdbx_strand_id
1 'polypeptide(L)'
;MQADDVSKKERFVRTIAWQSHLTVDLSPFVCLYDVCNTPDTLYPSMKEWKDHVSTQHGTDIWRCMSCMHDNRTGWNTVNFQEKHSFLMHLRNSHRLLLPASKLNTIAELSSRKLVYCCIICDFSPMPMRILEQHPDRTYGDTPEEVWMCMSNHMKEIRPSRSRR
;
A
#
# COMPACT_ATOMS: atom_id res chain seq x y z
N MET A 1 -36.52 31.96 -20.91
CA MET A 1 -35.39 31.86 -19.95
C MET A 1 -35.00 30.41 -19.59
N GLN A 2 -35.67 29.36 -20.09
CA GLN A 2 -35.35 27.95 -19.77
C GLN A 2 -34.41 27.24 -20.77
N ALA A 3 -34.31 27.70 -22.02
CA ALA A 3 -33.48 27.05 -23.05
C ALA A 3 -31.96 27.23 -22.81
N ASP A 4 -31.56 28.38 -22.24
CA ASP A 4 -30.15 28.69 -21.97
C ASP A 4 -29.56 27.87 -20.81
N ASP A 5 -30.41 27.42 -19.89
CA ASP A 5 -30.02 26.62 -18.72
C ASP A 5 -29.75 25.15 -19.11
N VAL A 6 -30.58 24.60 -19.99
CA VAL A 6 -30.42 23.24 -20.54
C VAL A 6 -29.14 23.14 -21.38
N SER A 7 -28.88 24.13 -22.24
CA SER A 7 -27.66 24.18 -23.08
C SER A 7 -26.36 24.28 -22.25
N LYS A 8 -26.38 25.05 -21.15
CA LYS A 8 -25.24 25.12 -20.22
C LYS A 8 -25.01 23.79 -19.50
N LYS A 9 -26.08 23.12 -19.09
CA LYS A 9 -26.02 21.82 -18.40
C LYS A 9 -25.47 20.73 -19.32
N GLU A 10 -25.92 20.66 -20.56
CA GLU A 10 -25.42 19.72 -21.58
C GLU A 10 -23.95 19.97 -21.92
N ARG A 11 -23.54 21.24 -22.06
CA ARG A 11 -22.14 21.60 -22.31
C ARG A 11 -21.24 21.24 -21.12
N PHE A 12 -21.72 21.43 -19.89
CA PHE A 12 -21.01 21.03 -18.68
C PHE A 12 -20.85 19.50 -18.59
N VAL A 13 -21.91 18.73 -18.85
CA VAL A 13 -21.88 17.26 -18.88
C VAL A 13 -20.90 16.74 -19.94
N ARG A 14 -20.89 17.33 -21.14
CA ARG A 14 -19.91 17.00 -22.19
C ARG A 14 -18.47 17.33 -21.77
N THR A 15 -18.30 18.37 -20.95
CA THR A 15 -16.98 18.81 -20.46
C THR A 15 -16.40 17.84 -19.44
N ILE A 16 -17.23 17.41 -18.48
CA ILE A 16 -16.85 16.39 -17.49
C ILE A 16 -16.59 15.05 -18.17
N ALA A 17 -17.38 14.68 -19.18
CA ALA A 17 -17.23 13.43 -19.90
C ALA A 17 -15.89 13.33 -20.68
N TRP A 18 -15.46 14.41 -21.36
CA TRP A 18 -14.15 14.37 -22.04
C TRP A 18 -12.99 14.37 -21.05
N GLN A 19 -13.09 15.10 -19.93
CA GLN A 19 -12.04 15.10 -18.92
C GLN A 19 -11.86 13.72 -18.31
N SER A 20 -12.97 13.04 -17.99
CA SER A 20 -12.96 11.65 -17.53
C SER A 20 -12.36 10.70 -18.57
N HIS A 21 -12.76 10.82 -19.84
CA HIS A 21 -12.21 10.01 -20.92
C HIS A 21 -10.69 10.20 -21.09
N LEU A 22 -10.20 11.44 -21.08
CA LEU A 22 -8.77 11.70 -21.20
C LEU A 22 -7.97 11.21 -19.99
N THR A 23 -8.52 11.23 -18.78
CA THR A 23 -7.84 10.63 -17.62
C THR A 23 -7.70 9.11 -17.76
N VAL A 24 -8.65 8.45 -18.44
CA VAL A 24 -8.58 7.02 -18.75
C VAL A 24 -7.57 6.75 -19.88
N ASP A 25 -7.59 7.55 -20.95
CA ASP A 25 -6.66 7.36 -22.08
C ASP A 25 -5.19 7.62 -21.71
N LEU A 26 -4.95 8.55 -20.78
CA LEU A 26 -3.61 8.90 -20.32
C LEU A 26 -3.09 7.99 -19.19
N SER A 27 -3.91 7.07 -18.67
CA SER A 27 -3.67 6.22 -17.49
C SER A 27 -2.19 6.14 -17.09
N PRO A 28 -1.75 6.94 -16.10
CA PRO A 28 -0.32 7.20 -15.90
C PRO A 28 0.39 6.10 -15.09
N PHE A 29 -0.34 5.05 -14.68
CA PHE A 29 0.18 4.01 -13.80
C PHE A 29 0.10 2.64 -14.46
N VAL A 30 1.22 1.92 -14.39
CA VAL A 30 1.39 0.52 -14.80
C VAL A 30 2.00 -0.28 -13.66
N CYS A 31 1.83 -1.60 -13.64
CA CYS A 31 2.58 -2.41 -12.70
C CYS A 31 4.04 -2.54 -13.16
N LEU A 32 4.98 -2.32 -12.24
CA LEU A 32 6.43 -2.39 -12.52
C LEU A 32 7.10 -3.56 -11.79
N TYR A 33 6.33 -4.47 -11.19
CA TYR A 33 6.88 -5.69 -10.59
C TYR A 33 7.15 -6.73 -11.68
N ASP A 34 8.33 -7.33 -11.66
CA ASP A 34 8.76 -8.32 -12.66
C ASP A 34 7.83 -9.54 -12.76
N VAL A 35 7.27 -9.97 -11.62
CA VAL A 35 6.35 -11.10 -11.54
C VAL A 35 4.95 -10.59 -11.23
N CYS A 36 4.24 -10.16 -12.28
CA CYS A 36 2.85 -9.71 -12.21
C CYS A 36 1.97 -10.51 -13.18
N ASN A 37 0.75 -10.85 -12.73
CA ASN A 37 -0.24 -11.53 -13.58
C ASN A 37 -0.90 -10.61 -14.60
N THR A 38 -0.80 -9.29 -14.38
CA THR A 38 -1.45 -8.25 -15.19
C THR A 38 -0.49 -7.07 -15.47
N PRO A 39 0.71 -7.32 -16.04
CA PRO A 39 1.75 -6.29 -16.17
C PRO A 39 1.35 -5.16 -17.13
N ASP A 40 0.62 -5.48 -18.20
CA ASP A 40 0.16 -4.52 -19.21
C ASP A 40 -1.13 -3.78 -18.83
N THR A 41 -1.66 -4.00 -17.61
CA THR A 41 -2.86 -3.30 -17.17
C THR A 41 -2.54 -1.84 -16.84
N LEU A 42 -3.27 -0.95 -17.48
CA LEU A 42 -3.24 0.48 -17.20
C LEU A 42 -4.22 0.81 -16.07
N TYR A 43 -3.74 1.50 -15.04
CA TYR A 43 -4.56 1.96 -13.92
C TYR A 43 -4.85 3.45 -14.08
N PRO A 44 -6.12 3.87 -14.20
CA PRO A 44 -6.47 5.26 -14.45
C PRO A 44 -6.26 6.16 -13.23
N SER A 45 -6.15 5.60 -12.03
CA SER A 45 -5.86 6.34 -10.80
C SER A 45 -4.74 5.73 -9.96
N MET A 46 -4.08 6.58 -9.17
CA MET A 46 -3.08 6.13 -8.17
C MET A 46 -3.70 5.17 -7.16
N LYS A 47 -4.99 5.34 -6.84
CA LYS A 47 -5.69 4.49 -5.89
C LYS A 47 -5.80 3.05 -6.42
N GLU A 48 -6.29 2.88 -7.64
CA GLU A 48 -6.42 1.53 -8.24
C GLU A 48 -5.07 0.85 -8.40
N TRP A 49 -4.04 1.62 -8.78
CA TRP A 49 -2.68 1.11 -8.84
C TRP A 49 -2.16 0.67 -7.46
N LYS A 50 -2.34 1.48 -6.41
CA LYS A 50 -1.97 1.12 -5.03
C LYS A 50 -2.70 -0.12 -4.54
N ASP A 51 -3.99 -0.22 -4.83
CA ASP A 51 -4.81 -1.38 -4.44
C ASP A 51 -4.30 -2.65 -5.14
N HIS A 52 -3.98 -2.57 -6.43
CA HIS A 52 -3.33 -3.66 -7.16
C HIS A 52 -1.99 -4.05 -6.52
N VAL A 53 -1.09 -3.08 -6.35
CA VAL A 53 0.25 -3.35 -5.81
C VAL A 53 0.19 -3.93 -4.41
N SER A 54 -0.67 -3.38 -3.54
CA SER A 54 -0.82 -3.88 -2.17
C SER A 54 -1.38 -5.30 -2.13
N THR A 55 -2.35 -5.62 -2.99
CA THR A 55 -3.02 -6.94 -2.98
C THR A 55 -2.19 -8.03 -3.67
N GLN A 56 -1.51 -7.72 -4.77
CA GLN A 56 -0.75 -8.70 -5.55
C GLN A 56 0.70 -8.81 -5.11
N HIS A 57 1.33 -7.70 -4.73
CA HIS A 57 2.77 -7.63 -4.50
C HIS A 57 3.16 -7.26 -3.06
N GLY A 58 2.21 -6.85 -2.23
CA GLY A 58 2.48 -6.62 -0.81
C GLY A 58 2.90 -7.92 -0.10
N THR A 59 3.84 -7.78 0.82
CA THR A 59 4.34 -8.87 1.68
C THR A 59 3.41 -9.06 2.86
N ASP A 60 3.10 -10.32 3.20
CA ASP A 60 2.30 -10.62 4.38
C ASP A 60 3.03 -10.23 5.66
N ILE A 61 2.33 -9.47 6.49
CA ILE A 61 2.78 -9.09 7.84
C ILE A 61 1.65 -9.31 8.84
N TRP A 62 2.02 -9.83 10.00
CA TRP A 62 1.12 -10.12 11.10
C TRP A 62 1.19 -9.02 12.14
N ARG A 63 0.05 -8.42 12.46
CA ARG A 63 -0.06 -7.32 13.43
C ARG A 63 -0.63 -7.82 14.76
N CYS A 64 0.03 -7.56 15.88
CA CYS A 64 -0.60 -7.76 17.18
C CYS A 64 -1.46 -6.55 17.58
N MET A 65 -2.78 -6.74 17.61
CA MET A 65 -3.73 -5.70 18.02
C MET A 65 -3.78 -5.50 19.54
N SER A 66 -3.31 -6.47 20.33
CA SER A 66 -3.31 -6.41 21.80
C SER A 66 -2.12 -5.63 22.37
N CYS A 67 -1.07 -5.41 21.58
CA CYS A 67 0.12 -4.65 21.97
C CYS A 67 0.09 -3.18 21.53
N MET A 68 -1.09 -2.63 21.22
CA MET A 68 -1.23 -1.20 20.98
C MET A 68 -1.10 -0.47 22.33
N HIS A 69 -0.27 0.59 22.37
CA HIS A 69 0.01 1.53 23.46
C HIS A 69 1.39 1.43 24.13
N ASP A 70 2.38 2.14 23.56
CA ASP A 70 3.42 2.82 24.36
C ASP A 70 3.39 4.32 24.07
N ASN A 71 2.79 5.05 25.00
CA ASN A 71 2.53 6.49 24.95
C ASN A 71 3.82 7.32 25.02
N ARG A 72 4.98 6.70 25.29
CA ARG A 72 6.27 7.41 25.48
C ARG A 72 7.07 7.57 24.20
N THR A 73 6.80 6.75 23.18
CA THR A 73 7.61 6.71 21.94
C THR A 73 6.82 7.15 20.71
N GLY A 74 5.50 7.34 20.82
CA GLY A 74 4.64 7.77 19.71
C GLY A 74 4.32 6.67 18.69
N TRP A 75 4.74 5.43 18.92
CA TRP A 75 4.60 4.31 17.99
C TRP A 75 3.97 3.08 18.65
N ASN A 76 2.88 2.55 18.07
CA ASN A 76 1.90 1.73 18.80
C ASN A 76 1.54 0.40 18.13
N THR A 77 2.47 -0.32 17.48
CA THR A 77 2.12 -1.65 16.97
C THR A 77 3.31 -2.58 16.77
N VAL A 78 3.18 -3.82 17.26
CA VAL A 78 4.16 -4.90 17.01
C VAL A 78 3.72 -5.68 15.77
N ASN A 79 4.56 -5.70 14.74
CA ASN A 79 4.32 -6.46 13.50
C ASN A 79 5.43 -7.48 13.24
N PHE A 80 5.06 -8.61 12.63
CA PHE A 80 5.93 -9.75 12.35
C PHE A 80 5.88 -10.10 10.86
N GLN A 81 7.01 -10.45 10.25
CA GLN A 81 7.06 -10.92 8.85
C GLN A 81 6.81 -12.43 8.70
N GLU A 82 6.77 -13.16 9.81
CA GLU A 82 6.54 -14.60 9.82
C GLU A 82 5.37 -14.96 10.74
N LYS A 83 4.45 -15.79 10.23
CA LYS A 83 3.33 -16.35 11.00
C LYS A 83 3.81 -17.08 12.26
N HIS A 84 4.94 -17.77 12.18
CA HIS A 84 5.52 -18.52 13.30
C HIS A 84 5.90 -17.59 14.45
N SER A 85 6.64 -16.52 14.15
CA SER A 85 7.07 -15.50 15.11
C SER A 85 5.87 -14.80 15.75
N PHE A 86 4.83 -14.50 14.98
CA PHE A 86 3.58 -13.96 15.51
C PHE A 86 2.86 -14.93 16.46
N LEU A 87 2.74 -16.21 16.08
CA LEU A 87 2.12 -17.23 16.93
C LEU A 87 2.89 -17.44 18.23
N MET A 88 4.22 -17.42 18.17
CA MET A 88 5.08 -17.47 19.36
C MET A 88 4.83 -16.26 20.26
N HIS A 89 4.76 -15.05 19.69
CA HIS A 89 4.42 -13.85 20.44
C HIS A 89 3.07 -13.97 21.15
N LEU A 90 2.00 -14.37 20.44
CA LEU A 90 0.69 -14.56 21.05
C LEU A 90 0.72 -15.58 22.20
N ARG A 91 1.46 -16.69 22.04
CA ARG A 91 1.61 -17.73 23.08
C ARG A 91 2.36 -17.23 24.30
N ASN A 92 3.36 -16.36 24.13
CA ASN A 92 4.20 -15.93 25.24
C ASN A 92 3.62 -14.71 25.95
N SER A 93 3.12 -13.75 25.18
CA SER A 93 2.68 -12.45 25.69
C SER A 93 1.18 -12.38 25.99
N HIS A 94 0.36 -13.24 25.38
CA HIS A 94 -1.11 -13.18 25.48
C HIS A 94 -1.78 -14.50 25.88
N ARG A 95 -1.04 -15.48 26.41
CA ARG A 95 -1.58 -16.80 26.83
C ARG A 95 -2.81 -16.75 27.75
N LEU A 96 -2.87 -15.74 28.62
CA LEU A 96 -3.95 -15.62 29.60
C LEU A 96 -5.24 -15.06 28.99
N LEU A 97 -5.11 -14.37 27.85
CA LEU A 97 -6.21 -13.71 27.15
C LEU A 97 -6.67 -14.53 25.94
N LEU A 98 -5.79 -15.35 25.37
CA LEU A 98 -6.03 -16.05 24.11
C LEU A 98 -5.86 -17.57 24.28
N PRO A 99 -6.95 -18.37 24.15
CA PRO A 99 -6.86 -19.82 24.14
C PRO A 99 -6.01 -20.34 22.97
N ALA A 100 -5.20 -21.38 23.23
CA ALA A 100 -4.32 -21.98 22.21
C ALA A 100 -5.07 -22.42 20.94
N SER A 101 -6.33 -22.86 21.10
CA SER A 101 -7.20 -23.29 19.99
C SER A 101 -7.61 -22.17 19.03
N LYS A 102 -7.49 -20.90 19.43
CA LYS A 102 -7.88 -19.74 18.61
C LYS A 102 -6.72 -19.05 17.92
N LEU A 103 -5.48 -19.43 18.24
CA LEU A 103 -4.28 -18.71 17.78
C LEU A 103 -4.14 -18.67 16.25
N ASN A 104 -4.43 -19.77 15.56
CA ASN A 104 -4.34 -19.80 14.09
C ASN A 104 -5.38 -18.90 13.43
N THR A 105 -6.62 -18.92 13.93
CA THR A 105 -7.69 -18.01 13.45
C THR A 105 -7.30 -16.56 13.68
N ILE A 106 -6.73 -16.22 14.84
CA ILE A 106 -6.24 -14.87 15.11
C ILE A 106 -5.11 -14.51 14.16
N ALA A 107 -4.17 -15.42 13.89
CA ALA A 107 -3.08 -15.17 12.94
C ALA A 107 -3.57 -14.92 11.52
N GLU A 108 -4.60 -15.63 11.05
CA GLU A 108 -5.21 -15.39 9.74
C GLU A 108 -5.92 -14.03 9.67
N LEU A 109 -6.60 -13.63 10.74
CA LEU A 109 -7.28 -12.33 10.82
C LEU A 109 -6.31 -11.16 11.06
N SER A 110 -5.09 -11.44 11.51
CA SER A 110 -4.07 -10.44 11.83
C SER A 110 -3.06 -10.22 10.70
N SER A 111 -3.09 -11.05 9.66
CA SER A 111 -2.26 -10.86 8.47
C SER A 111 -2.85 -9.81 7.53
N ARG A 112 -1.97 -9.02 6.93
CA ARG A 112 -2.30 -8.10 5.85
C ARG A 112 -1.08 -7.94 4.96
N LYS A 113 -1.30 -7.49 3.74
CA LYS A 113 -0.21 -7.20 2.81
C LYS A 113 0.27 -5.76 2.97
N LEU A 114 1.59 -5.58 3.06
CA LEU A 114 2.24 -4.26 3.10
C LEU A 114 3.36 -4.15 2.07
N VAL A 115 3.56 -2.93 1.59
CA VAL A 115 4.69 -2.54 0.75
C VAL A 115 5.57 -1.63 1.59
N TYR A 116 6.82 -1.98 1.84
CA TYR A 116 7.67 -1.25 2.80
C TYR A 116 8.89 -0.57 2.16
N CYS A 117 9.09 -0.76 0.86
CA CYS A 117 10.13 -0.10 0.08
C CYS A 117 9.64 0.23 -1.33
N CYS A 118 10.34 1.17 -1.96
CA CYS A 118 10.13 1.54 -3.35
C CYS A 118 10.77 0.50 -4.28
N ILE A 119 10.01 -0.06 -5.22
CA ILE A 119 10.53 -1.05 -6.18
C ILE A 119 11.54 -0.49 -7.20
N ILE A 120 11.65 0.83 -7.31
CA ILE A 120 12.48 1.47 -8.35
C ILE A 120 13.86 1.85 -7.78
N CYS A 121 13.93 2.19 -6.49
CA CYS A 121 15.15 2.72 -5.88
C CYS A 121 15.45 2.15 -4.49
N ASP A 122 14.68 1.16 -4.04
CA ASP A 122 14.76 0.52 -2.73
C ASP A 122 14.61 1.46 -1.52
N PHE A 123 14.15 2.70 -1.74
CA PHE A 123 13.88 3.64 -0.66
C PHE A 123 12.90 3.02 0.35
N SER A 124 13.34 2.95 1.60
CA SER A 124 12.50 2.64 2.74
C SER A 124 12.70 3.75 3.79
N PRO A 125 11.63 4.36 4.31
CA PRO A 125 11.73 5.37 5.36
C PRO A 125 12.19 4.79 6.70
N MET A 126 12.54 3.50 6.76
CA MET A 126 13.09 2.86 7.95
C MET A 126 14.59 3.15 8.13
N PRO A 127 15.01 3.73 9.27
CA PRO A 127 16.42 3.66 9.65
C PRO A 127 16.77 2.22 10.06
N MET A 128 17.67 1.59 9.30
CA MET A 128 18.19 0.22 9.52
C MET A 128 18.54 -0.12 10.99
N ARG A 129 18.94 0.88 11.80
CA ARG A 129 19.37 0.68 13.20
C ARG A 129 18.25 0.26 14.16
N ILE A 130 16.97 0.47 13.83
CA ILE A 130 15.85 0.04 14.70
C ILE A 130 15.54 -1.45 14.52
N LEU A 131 15.75 -1.99 13.32
CA LEU A 131 15.58 -3.42 13.01
C LEU A 131 16.61 -4.28 13.74
N GLU A 132 17.84 -3.77 13.92
CA GLU A 132 18.92 -4.48 14.63
C GLU A 132 18.69 -4.58 16.15
N GLN A 133 18.02 -3.60 16.76
CA GLN A 133 17.76 -3.58 18.21
C GLN A 133 16.43 -4.25 18.58
N HIS A 134 15.48 -4.35 17.64
CA HIS A 134 14.15 -4.94 17.84
C HIS A 134 13.71 -5.73 16.60
N PRO A 135 14.26 -6.94 16.37
CA PRO A 135 13.98 -7.75 15.17
C PRO A 135 12.52 -8.21 15.06
N ASP A 136 11.74 -8.07 16.13
CA ASP A 136 10.32 -8.40 16.25
C ASP A 136 9.38 -7.20 16.04
N ARG A 137 9.91 -6.01 15.74
CA ARG A 137 9.12 -4.78 15.56
C ARG A 137 9.23 -4.26 14.14
N THR A 138 8.21 -4.51 13.33
CA THR A 138 7.95 -3.70 12.12
C THR A 138 6.76 -2.77 12.34
N TYR A 139 6.71 -1.66 11.59
CA TYR A 139 5.86 -0.51 11.88
C TYR A 139 4.45 -0.62 11.29
N GLY A 140 3.55 0.21 11.87
CA GLY A 140 2.11 0.17 11.73
C GLY A 140 1.59 0.05 10.31
N ASP A 141 1.95 0.88 9.35
CA ASP A 141 1.34 0.85 8.02
C ASP A 141 2.39 1.17 6.96
N THR A 142 2.09 0.92 5.68
CA THR A 142 2.97 1.39 4.60
C THR A 142 3.02 2.91 4.67
N PRO A 143 4.19 3.52 4.92
CA PRO A 143 4.29 4.97 5.01
C PRO A 143 3.94 5.61 3.67
N GLU A 144 3.15 6.67 3.68
CA GLU A 144 2.78 7.45 2.49
C GLU A 144 4.02 7.90 1.70
N GLU A 145 5.16 8.05 2.37
CA GLU A 145 6.46 8.37 1.79
C GLU A 145 6.94 7.33 0.76
N VAL A 146 6.72 6.03 1.02
CA VAL A 146 7.06 4.96 0.08
C VAL A 146 6.24 5.12 -1.20
N TRP A 147 4.93 5.31 -1.05
CA TRP A 147 4.03 5.51 -2.17
C TRP A 147 4.36 6.78 -2.96
N MET A 148 4.71 7.86 -2.26
CA MET A 148 5.10 9.12 -2.89
C MET A 148 6.38 8.95 -3.69
N CYS A 149 7.38 8.26 -3.13
CA CYS A 149 8.63 7.93 -3.81
C CYS A 149 8.37 7.15 -5.10
N MET A 150 7.62 6.04 -5.04
CA MET A 150 7.28 5.24 -6.22
C MET A 150 6.54 6.08 -7.29
N SER A 151 5.59 6.90 -6.85
CA SER A 151 4.80 7.75 -7.75
C SER A 151 5.63 8.83 -8.44
N ASN A 152 6.61 9.40 -7.73
CA ASN A 152 7.52 10.39 -8.31
C ASN A 152 8.39 9.76 -9.39
N HIS A 153 8.94 8.57 -9.11
CA HIS A 153 9.70 7.84 -10.13
C HIS A 153 8.89 7.56 -11.38
N MET A 154 7.64 7.11 -11.26
CA MET A 154 6.78 6.84 -12.43
C MET A 154 6.52 8.08 -13.28
N LYS A 155 6.35 9.25 -12.64
CA LYS A 155 6.21 10.54 -13.35
C LYS A 155 7.50 10.99 -14.02
N GLU A 156 8.65 10.56 -13.50
CA GLU A 156 9.98 10.90 -14.01
C GLU A 156 10.50 9.93 -15.07
N ILE A 157 9.79 8.81 -15.35
CA ILE A 157 10.05 7.95 -16.52
C ILE A 157 9.74 8.77 -17.78
N ARG A 158 10.69 9.62 -18.17
CA ARG A 158 10.70 10.27 -19.48
C ARG A 158 10.76 9.15 -20.51
N PRO A 159 9.90 9.13 -21.53
CA PRO A 159 10.17 8.29 -22.68
C PRO A 159 11.57 8.65 -23.17
N SER A 160 12.45 7.66 -23.24
CA SER A 160 13.78 7.84 -23.81
C SER A 160 13.56 8.51 -25.16
N ARG A 161 13.94 9.78 -25.29
CA ARG A 161 14.04 10.39 -26.62
C ARG A 161 15.06 9.52 -27.35
N SER A 162 14.60 8.61 -28.20
CA SER A 162 15.47 7.97 -29.15
C SER A 162 16.03 9.10 -29.99
N ARG A 163 17.29 9.44 -29.74
CA ARG A 163 18.07 10.13 -30.76
C ARG A 163 18.25 9.14 -31.88
N ARG A 164 17.35 9.17 -32.85
CA ARG A 164 17.61 8.98 -34.27
C ARG A 164 16.38 9.31 -35.07
#